data_AF-A0A4U2ZCW2-F1
#
_entry.id   AF-A0A4U2ZCW2-F1
#
_cell.length_a   1.000
_cell.length_b   1.000
_cell.length_c   1.000
_cell.angle_alpha   90.00
_cell.angle_beta   90.00
_cell.angle_gamma   90.00
#
_symmetry.space_group_name_H-M   'P 1'
#
loop_
_entity.id
_entity.type
_entity.pdbx_description
1 polymer ?
#
loop_
_entity_poly.entity_id
_entity_poly.type
_entity_poly.pdbx_seq_one_letter_code
_entity_poly.pdbx_strand_id
1 'polypeptide(L)' 'MAYSKEQIEDRINKIKKRYKNFDQIIVTKETKSDLYLLALDYDNEDHYLKMDSNGQLFVKFNAQWKAVKNFLYRESNQ' A
#
# COMPACT_ATOMS: atom_id res chain seq x y z
N MET A 1 -6.75 10.62 14.06
CA MET A 1 -8.09 10.68 13.41
C MET A 1 -8.06 9.64 12.31
N ALA A 2 -8.90 8.61 12.41
CA ALA A 2 -9.03 7.61 11.36
C ALA A 2 -9.67 8.26 10.11
N TYR A 3 -9.26 7.82 8.93
CA TYR A 3 -9.82 8.23 7.65
C TYR A 3 -11.27 7.73 7.54
N SER A 4 -12.11 8.53 6.87
CA SER A 4 -13.43 8.07 6.44
C SER A 4 -13.29 7.00 5.35
N LYS A 5 -14.37 6.23 5.12
CA LYS A 5 -14.42 5.22 4.07
C LYS A 5 -14.07 5.81 2.68
N GLU A 6 -14.61 6.99 2.36
CA GLU A 6 -14.33 7.68 1.09
C GLU A 6 -12.86 8.09 0.98
N GLN A 7 -12.23 8.54 2.07
CA GLN A 7 -10.81 8.90 2.08
C GLN A 7 -9.91 7.67 1.87
N ILE A 8 -10.30 6.52 2.42
CA ILE A 8 -9.61 5.26 2.20
C ILE A 8 -9.75 4.81 0.74
N GLU A 9 -10.96 4.86 0.19
CA GLU A 9 -11.22 4.48 -1.21
C GLU A 9 -10.49 5.38 -2.22
N ASP A 10 -10.49 6.70 -2.00
CA ASP A 10 -9.72 7.65 -2.82
C ASP A 10 -8.21 7.33 -2.75
N ARG A 11 -7.70 6.99 -1.58
CA ARG A 11 -6.30 6.63 -1.39
C ARG A 11 -5.94 5.30 -2.08
N ILE A 12 -6.79 4.29 -1.98
CA ILE A 12 -6.65 3.03 -2.72
C ILE A 12 -6.65 3.30 -4.23
N ASN A 13 -7.55 4.15 -4.73
CA ASN A 13 -7.59 4.53 -6.14
C ASN A 13 -6.32 5.26 -6.58
N LYS A 14 -5.75 6.13 -5.75
CA LYS A 14 -4.45 6.78 -5.99
C LYS A 14 -3.32 5.76 -6.06
N ILE A 15 -3.32 4.76 -5.17
CA ILE A 15 -2.34 3.65 -5.22
C ILE A 15 -2.49 2.88 -6.53
N LYS A 16 -3.71 2.48 -6.90
CA LYS A 16 -3.97 1.76 -8.16
C LYS A 16 -3.51 2.55 -9.39
N LYS A 17 -3.80 3.86 -9.45
CA LYS A 17 -3.35 4.73 -10.53
C LYS A 17 -1.82 4.87 -10.57
N ARG A 18 -1.17 4.92 -9.41
CA ARG A 18 0.28 5.10 -9.29
C ARG A 18 1.04 3.85 -9.70
N TYR A 19 0.58 2.68 -9.24
CA TYR A 19 1.14 1.37 -9.53
C TYR A 19 0.43 0.71 -10.73
N LYS A 20 -0.06 1.49 -11.69
CA LYS A 20 -0.73 0.97 -12.90
C LYS A 20 0.15 0.04 -13.75
N ASN A 21 1.46 0.06 -13.51
CA ASN A 21 2.45 -0.78 -14.18
C ASN A 21 2.59 -2.16 -13.52
N PHE A 22 1.92 -2.40 -12.38
CA PHE A 22 1.88 -3.69 -11.70
C PHE A 22 0.77 -4.52 -12.34
N ASP A 23 1.04 -5.80 -12.57
CA ASP A 23 0.11 -6.71 -13.24
C ASP A 23 -1.14 -6.94 -12.39
N GLN A 24 -0.98 -7.01 -11.07
CA GLN A 24 -2.10 -7.23 -10.15
C GLN A 24 -1.96 -6.42 -8.86
N ILE A 25 -3.07 -5.82 -8.42
CA ILE A 25 -3.20 -5.12 -7.14
C ILE A 25 -4.39 -5.70 -6.38
N ILE A 26 -4.12 -6.52 -5.35
CA ILE A 26 -5.15 -7.11 -4.49
C ILE A 26 -5.25 -6.27 -3.22
N VAL A 27 -6.45 -5.81 -2.89
CA VAL A 27 -6.70 -5.01 -1.68
C VAL A 27 -7.62 -5.78 -0.74
N THR A 28 -7.13 -6.11 0.44
CA THR A 28 -7.87 -6.87 1.46
C THR A 28 -7.99 -6.03 2.73
N LYS A 29 -9.23 -5.83 3.21
CA LYS A 29 -9.46 -5.22 4.53
C LYS A 29 -9.38 -6.30 5.61
N GLU A 30 -8.48 -6.12 6.57
CA GLU A 30 -8.40 -6.94 7.76
C GLU A 30 -9.43 -6.42 8.78
N THR A 31 -10.56 -7.13 8.91
CA THR A 31 -11.71 -6.72 9.73
C THR A 31 -11.41 -6.63 11.23
N LYS A 32 -10.35 -7.28 11.72
CA LYS A 32 -9.97 -7.26 13.14
C LYS A 32 -9.09 -6.07 13.55
N SER A 33 -8.43 -5.41 12.59
CA SER A 33 -7.36 -4.44 12.89
C SER A 33 -7.54 -3.08 12.20
N ASP A 34 -8.63 -2.89 11.44
CA ASP A 34 -8.85 -1.75 10.53
C ASP A 34 -7.62 -1.46 9.64
N LEU A 35 -6.95 -2.53 9.22
CA LEU A 35 -5.81 -2.49 8.33
C LEU A 35 -6.26 -2.83 6.92
N TYR A 36 -5.70 -2.15 5.94
CA TYR A 36 -5.83 -2.51 4.53
C TYR A 36 -4.50 -3.08 4.07
N LEU A 37 -4.51 -4.32 3.62
CA LEU A 37 -3.36 -4.97 3.00
C LEU A 37 -3.49 -4.81 1.49
N LEU A 38 -2.43 -4.37 0.84
CA LEU A 38 -2.35 -4.28 -0.61
C LEU A 38 -1.19 -5.16 -1.07
N ALA A 39 -1.49 -6.23 -1.78
CA ALA A 39 -0.49 -7.03 -2.48
C ALA A 39 -0.37 -6.50 -3.91
N LEU A 40 0.86 -6.34 -4.35
CA LEU A 40 1.29 -5.72 -5.59
C LEU A 40 2.23 -6.70 -6.29
N ASP A 41 1.86 -7.19 -7.47
CA ASP A 41 2.70 -8.08 -8.27
C ASP A 41 3.38 -7.29 -9.41
N TYR A 42 4.71 -7.32 -9.45
CA TYR A 42 5.52 -6.67 -10.50
C TYR A 42 6.80 -7.45 -10.73
N ASP A 43 7.08 -7.79 -12.00
CA ASP A 43 8.33 -8.43 -12.43
C ASP A 43 8.64 -9.77 -11.71
N ASN A 44 7.61 -10.54 -11.39
CA ASN A 44 7.67 -11.77 -10.56
C ASN A 44 8.15 -11.54 -9.11
N GLU A 45 8.12 -10.30 -8.61
CA GLU A 45 8.36 -9.97 -7.21
C GLU A 45 7.05 -9.57 -6.51
N ASP A 46 6.76 -10.25 -5.40
CA ASP A 46 5.65 -9.90 -4.53
C ASP A 46 6.00 -8.68 -3.67
N HIS A 47 5.35 -7.56 -3.95
CA HIS A 47 5.41 -6.37 -3.11
C HIS A 47 4.18 -6.29 -2.19
N TYR A 48 4.42 -6.06 -0.90
CA TYR A 48 3.35 -5.94 0.09
C TYR A 48 3.34 -4.53 0.70
N LEU A 49 2.17 -3.89 0.62
CA LEU A 49 1.86 -2.65 1.33
C LEU A 49 0.79 -2.92 2.40
N LYS A 50 0.87 -2.15 3.47
CA LYS A 50 -0.14 -2.11 4.53
C LYS A 50 -0.53 -0.66 4.75
N MET A 51 -1.81 -0.38 4.90
CA MET A 51 -2.33 0.93 5.25
C MET A 51 -3.09 0.82 6.57
N ASP A 52 -2.81 1.71 7.52
CA ASP A 52 -3.60 1.79 8.74
C ASP A 52 -4.89 2.58 8.53
N SER A 53 -5.73 2.58 9.56
CA SER A 53 -6.98 3.34 9.60
C SER A 53 -6.78 4.85 9.54
N ASN A 54 -5.57 5.38 9.77
CA ASN A 54 -5.22 6.79 9.61
C ASN A 54 -4.67 7.11 8.21
N GLY A 55 -4.68 6.15 7.28
CA GLY A 55 -4.14 6.30 5.93
C GLY A 55 -2.61 6.28 5.85
N GLN A 56 -1.92 5.94 6.94
CA GLN A 56 -0.48 5.75 6.95
C GLN A 56 -0.13 4.46 6.22
N LEU A 57 0.74 4.56 5.21
CA LEU A 57 1.21 3.42 4.44
C LEU A 57 2.50 2.86 5.03
N PHE A 58 2.66 1.55 4.88
CA PHE A 58 3.82 0.77 5.27
C PHE A 58 4.19 -0.14 4.11
N VAL A 59 5.48 -0.28 3.85
CA VAL A 59 6.02 -1.23 2.86
C VAL A 59 6.81 -2.31 3.58
N LYS A 60 6.72 -3.55 3.09
CA LYS A 60 7.55 -4.65 3.57
C LYS A 60 8.91 -4.60 2.87
N PHE A 61 9.97 -4.41 3.64
CA PHE A 61 11.35 -4.41 3.16
C PHE A 61 12.21 -5.27 4.10
N ASN A 62 12.92 -6.27 3.56
CA ASN A 62 13.76 -7.21 4.34
C ASN A 62 13.05 -7.76 5.60
N ALA A 63 11.83 -8.28 5.42
CA ALA A 63 10.94 -8.78 6.48
C ALA A 63 10.48 -7.76 7.54
N GLN A 64 10.77 -6.47 7.38
CA GLN A 64 10.33 -5.40 8.28
C GLN A 64 9.31 -4.48 7.60
N TRP A 65 8.34 -4.00 8.38
CA TRP A 65 7.38 -2.98 7.94
C TRP A 65 7.93 -1.59 8.22
N LYS A 66 8.10 -0.78 7.18
CA LYS A 66 8.57 0.61 7.30
C LYS A 66 7.48 1.58 6.88
N ALA A 67 7.22 2.59 7.72
CA ALA A 67 6.27 3.64 7.41
C ALA A 67 6.76 4.48 6.21
N VAL A 68 5.89 4.67 5.24
CA VAL A 68 6.15 5.38 4.00
C VAL A 68 5.68 6.82 4.17
N LYS A 69 6.63 7.78 4.22
CA LYS A 69 6.31 9.21 4.34
C LYS A 69 5.86 9.84 3.03
N ASN A 70 6.35 9.32 1.90
CA ASN A 70 5.96 9.70 0.55
C ASN A 70 5.71 8.44 -0.25
N PHE A 71 4.62 8.37 -1.03
CA PHE A 71 4.22 7.27 -1.95
C PHE A 71 5.29 6.83 -2.98
N LEU A 72 6.52 7.31 -2.85
CA LEU A 72 7.70 6.95 -3.60
C LEU A 72 8.52 5.97 -2.75
N TYR A 73 8.26 4.68 -2.91
CA TYR A 73 9.39 3.75 -2.97
C TYR A 73 9.89 3.78 -4.42
N ARG A 74 10.74 4.77 -4.73
CA ARG A 74 11.79 4.56 -5.73
C ARG A 74 12.94 4.05 -4.88
N GLU A 75 13.35 2.80 -5.08
CA GLU A 75 14.77 2.56 -4.97
C GLU A 75 15.41 3.58 -5.91
N SER A 76 16.05 4.59 -5.33
CA SER A 76 16.97 5.42 -6.09
C SER A 76 18.20 4.54 -6.32
N ASN A 77 18.04 3.51 -7.15
CA ASN A 77 19.18 2.85 -7.75
C ASN A 77 19.65 3.82 -8.83
N GLN A 78 20.69 4.54 -8.44
CA GLN A 78 21.70 5.07 -9.35
C GLN A 78 22.26 3.94 -10.23
#